data_AF-A0A930QM98-F1
#
_entry.id   AF-A0A930QM98-F1
#
_cell.length_a   1.000
_cell.length_b   1.000
_cell.length_c   1.000
_cell.angle_alpha   90.00
_cell.angle_beta   90.00
_cell.angle_gamma   90.00
#
_symmetry.space_group_name_H-M   'P 1'
#
loop_
_entity.id
_entity.type
_entity.pdbx_description
1 polymer ?
#
loop_
_entity_poly.entity_id
_entity_poly.type
_entity_poly.pdbx_seq_one_letter_code
_entity_poly.pdbx_strand_id
1 'polypeptide(L)'
;MSEDYAVFWRNDEYTQGLFYDLLARAEQDAYDDDFLMQLAAYREAGGDAAHADIFAAQYLLANGDAENAVTCGERAFRMRPAEPAVWSVLSRAYHAAGRHADALVMQGYALNFFHVPITLDLPASVLTQETLDRLSVAAGKANYAPYALSRMRYSPETGLEAESSVFFAEFLPVSQHITPAYYVAAYAEQEVLGNKHWLMNAIRNTPGLAENVG
;
A
#
# COMPACT_ATOMS: atom_id res chain seq x y z
N MET A 1 31.10 -29.15 10.54
CA MET A 1 29.70 -29.41 10.12
C MET A 1 28.68 -29.39 11.25
N SER A 2 29.00 -29.71 12.52
CA SER A 2 28.03 -29.55 13.64
C SER A 2 28.06 -28.15 14.26
N GLU A 3 29.24 -27.51 14.30
CA GLU A 3 29.44 -26.16 14.86
C GLU A 3 28.76 -25.07 14.01
N ASP A 4 28.73 -25.22 12.67
CA ASP A 4 28.08 -24.26 11.76
C ASP A 4 26.57 -24.13 11.99
N TYR A 5 25.88 -25.24 12.29
CA TYR A 5 24.45 -25.18 12.60
C TYR A 5 24.22 -24.52 13.96
N ALA A 6 25.03 -24.81 14.98
CA ALA A 6 24.88 -24.18 16.30
C ALA A 6 25.13 -22.67 16.27
N VAL A 7 26.07 -22.20 15.45
CA VAL A 7 26.32 -20.77 15.23
C VAL A 7 25.17 -20.12 14.46
N PHE A 8 24.64 -20.80 13.42
CA PHE A 8 23.46 -20.34 12.68
C PHE A 8 22.23 -20.19 13.59
N TRP A 9 21.89 -21.21 14.38
CA TRP A 9 20.74 -21.19 15.28
C TRP A 9 20.88 -20.15 16.41
N ARG A 10 22.07 -19.97 16.96
CA ARG A 10 22.32 -18.90 17.96
C ARG A 10 22.22 -17.50 17.38
N ASN A 11 22.67 -17.32 16.14
CA ASN A 11 22.55 -16.04 15.46
C ASN A 11 21.07 -15.73 15.14
N ASP A 12 20.29 -16.76 14.82
CA ASP A 12 18.85 -16.65 14.61
C ASP A 12 18.11 -16.28 15.92
N GLU A 13 18.39 -16.95 17.04
CA GLU A 13 17.82 -16.62 18.36
C GLU A 13 18.19 -15.20 18.81
N TYR A 14 19.45 -14.78 18.63
CA TYR A 14 19.90 -13.44 18.99
C TYR A 14 19.20 -12.36 18.15
N THR A 15 19.19 -12.55 16.82
CA THR A 15 18.55 -11.62 15.88
C THR A 15 17.04 -11.54 16.11
N GLN A 16 16.39 -12.67 16.42
CA GLN A 16 14.99 -12.73 16.80
C GLN A 16 14.73 -11.97 18.12
N GLY A 17 15.62 -12.12 19.12
CA GLY A 17 15.54 -11.35 20.36
C GLY A 17 15.61 -9.85 20.14
N LEU A 18 16.54 -9.38 19.30
CA LEU A 18 16.65 -7.98 18.91
C LEU A 18 15.39 -7.47 18.19
N PHE A 19 14.81 -8.29 17.31
CA PHE A 19 13.56 -7.96 16.62
C PHE A 19 12.41 -7.74 17.61
N TYR A 20 12.19 -8.67 18.55
CA TYR A 20 11.11 -8.54 19.51
C TYR A 20 11.32 -7.42 20.51
N ASP A 21 12.57 -7.11 20.88
CA ASP A 21 12.87 -5.93 21.70
C ASP A 21 12.52 -4.62 20.96
N LEU A 22 12.90 -4.50 19.69
CA LEU A 22 12.52 -3.36 18.84
C LEU A 22 11.00 -3.25 18.68
N LEU A 23 10.32 -4.39 18.48
CA LEU A 23 8.86 -4.42 18.37
C LEU A 23 8.20 -3.95 19.67
N ALA A 24 8.62 -4.46 20.82
CA ALA A 24 8.06 -4.09 22.11
C ALA A 24 8.27 -2.60 22.43
N ARG A 25 9.41 -2.03 22.04
CA ARG A 25 9.67 -0.58 22.16
C ARG A 25 8.80 0.24 21.23
N ALA A 26 8.66 -0.19 19.97
CA ALA A 26 7.78 0.47 19.00
C ALA A 26 6.30 0.46 19.45
N GLU A 27 5.83 -0.64 20.04
CA GLU A 27 4.47 -0.74 20.61
C GLU A 27 4.24 0.21 21.81
N GLN A 28 5.31 0.62 22.49
CA GLN A 28 5.28 1.58 23.60
C GLN A 28 5.58 3.02 23.15
N ASP A 29 5.71 3.26 21.84
CA ASP A 29 6.15 4.53 21.26
C ASP A 29 7.51 5.02 21.82
N ALA A 30 8.38 4.08 22.26
CA ALA A 30 9.69 4.37 22.82
C ALA A 30 10.75 4.46 21.72
N TYR A 31 10.87 5.64 21.10
CA TYR A 31 11.79 5.93 19.99
C TYR A 31 12.97 6.81 20.43
N ASP A 32 13.73 6.33 21.42
CA ASP A 32 14.88 6.99 22.02
C ASP A 32 16.23 6.49 21.46
N ASP A 33 17.34 6.95 22.03
CA ASP A 33 18.69 6.53 21.63
C ASP A 33 18.91 5.02 21.83
N ASP A 34 18.27 4.42 22.83
CA ASP A 34 18.33 2.97 23.07
C ASP A 34 17.64 2.20 21.92
N PHE A 35 16.51 2.70 21.42
CA PHE A 35 15.87 2.13 20.22
C PHE A 35 16.83 2.17 19.02
N LEU A 36 17.50 3.31 18.80
CA LEU A 36 18.43 3.45 17.68
C LEU A 36 19.65 2.53 17.82
N MET A 37 20.19 2.39 19.03
CA MET A 37 21.26 1.43 19.34
C MET A 37 20.84 -0.01 19.02
N GLN A 38 19.64 -0.38 19.45
CA GLN A 38 19.12 -1.72 19.20
C GLN A 38 18.85 -1.99 17.72
N LEU A 39 18.41 -0.98 16.98
CA LEU A 39 18.22 -1.06 15.54
C LEU A 39 19.56 -1.24 14.81
N ALA A 40 20.62 -0.57 15.26
CA ALA A 40 21.97 -0.77 14.75
C ALA A 40 22.43 -2.22 15.00
N ALA A 41 22.28 -2.72 16.23
CA ALA A 41 22.62 -4.09 16.59
C ALA A 41 21.84 -5.12 15.74
N TYR A 42 20.56 -4.88 15.49
CA TYR A 42 19.73 -5.75 14.65
C TYR A 42 20.24 -5.82 13.22
N ARG A 43 20.65 -4.68 12.63
CA ARG A 43 21.25 -4.64 11.30
C ARG A 43 22.60 -5.35 11.24
N GLU A 44 23.46 -5.15 12.24
CA GLU A 44 24.78 -5.80 12.32
C GLU A 44 24.67 -7.31 12.50
N ALA A 45 23.67 -7.79 13.23
CA ALA A 45 23.39 -9.22 13.41
C ALA A 45 22.87 -9.91 12.13
N GLY A 46 22.54 -9.15 11.08
CA GLY A 46 21.98 -9.68 9.84
C GLY A 46 20.46 -9.79 9.86
N GLY A 47 19.78 -8.96 10.66
CA GLY A 47 18.33 -8.82 10.66
C GLY A 47 17.73 -8.53 9.28
N ASP A 48 16.46 -8.87 9.09
CA ASP A 48 15.76 -8.65 7.82
C ASP A 48 15.72 -7.16 7.49
N ALA A 49 16.23 -6.82 6.29
CA ALA A 49 16.40 -5.44 5.87
C ALA A 49 15.08 -4.67 5.78
N ALA A 50 13.97 -5.35 5.44
CA ALA A 50 12.66 -4.70 5.37
C ALA A 50 12.16 -4.34 6.76
N HIS A 51 12.29 -5.24 7.75
CA HIS A 51 11.95 -4.93 9.14
C HIS A 51 12.83 -3.84 9.73
N ALA A 52 14.14 -3.87 9.47
CA ALA A 52 15.03 -2.80 9.90
C ALA A 52 14.64 -1.44 9.31
N ASP A 53 14.15 -1.41 8.08
CA ASP A 53 13.67 -0.19 7.42
C ASP A 53 12.31 0.29 7.95
N ILE A 54 11.41 -0.63 8.34
CA ILE A 54 10.17 -0.29 9.04
C ILE A 54 10.49 0.38 10.38
N PHE A 55 11.35 -0.23 11.20
CA PHE A 55 11.75 0.35 12.50
C PHE A 55 12.47 1.69 12.34
N ALA A 56 13.36 1.81 11.34
CA ALA A 56 14.00 3.08 11.02
C ALA A 56 12.97 4.16 10.67
N ALA A 57 11.98 3.82 9.83
CA ALA A 57 10.93 4.76 9.44
C ALA A 57 10.06 5.19 10.63
N GLN A 58 9.74 4.27 11.54
CA GLN A 58 9.00 4.59 12.77
C GLN A 58 9.79 5.55 13.68
N TYR A 59 11.07 5.26 13.93
CA TYR A 59 11.94 6.12 14.73
C TYR A 59 12.07 7.53 14.13
N LEU A 60 12.34 7.62 12.82
CA LEU A 60 12.49 8.89 12.12
C LEU A 60 11.20 9.71 12.18
N LEU A 61 10.05 9.06 12.00
CA LEU A 61 8.76 9.72 12.07
C LEU A 61 8.46 10.26 13.48
N ALA A 62 8.76 9.49 14.52
CA ALA A 62 8.60 9.93 15.91
C ALA A 62 9.48 11.14 16.24
N ASN A 63 10.64 11.26 15.60
CA ASN A 63 11.56 12.38 15.74
C ASN A 63 11.31 13.54 14.74
N GLY A 64 10.20 13.49 13.98
CA GLY A 64 9.78 14.56 13.07
C GLY A 64 10.44 14.57 11.70
N ASP A 65 11.23 13.55 11.36
CA ASP A 65 11.90 13.43 10.06
C ASP A 65 11.07 12.60 9.07
N ALA A 66 10.00 13.21 8.58
CA ALA A 66 9.05 12.55 7.69
C ALA A 66 9.67 12.12 6.35
N GLU A 67 10.57 12.91 5.77
CA GLU A 67 11.19 12.62 4.46
C GLU A 67 12.12 11.41 4.52
N ASN A 68 12.95 11.29 5.56
CA ASN A 68 13.79 10.11 5.71
C ASN A 68 12.97 8.90 6.15
N ALA A 69 11.88 9.09 6.90
CA ALA A 69 10.93 8.02 7.21
C ALA A 69 10.29 7.45 5.94
N VAL A 70 9.85 8.32 5.02
CA VAL A 70 9.36 7.94 3.70
C VAL A 70 10.42 7.14 2.94
N THR A 71 11.67 7.61 2.91
CA THR A 71 12.76 6.93 2.20
C THR A 71 12.97 5.50 2.72
N CYS A 72 13.00 5.30 4.04
CA CYS A 72 13.12 3.97 4.64
C CYS A 72 11.88 3.11 4.34
N GLY A 73 10.68 3.67 4.51
CA GLY A 73 9.44 2.95 4.22
C GLY A 73 9.31 2.52 2.76
N GLU A 74 9.73 3.35 1.79
CA GLU A 74 9.71 3.03 0.37
C GLU A 74 10.71 1.92 0.02
N ARG A 75 11.85 1.83 0.72
CA ARG A 75 12.77 0.68 0.60
C ARG A 75 12.11 -0.59 1.13
N ALA A 76 11.50 -0.54 2.31
CA ALA A 76 10.78 -1.67 2.88
C ALA A 76 9.66 -2.15 1.95
N PHE A 77 8.89 -1.22 1.38
CA PHE A 77 7.80 -1.51 0.45
C PHE A 77 8.27 -2.18 -0.84
N ARG A 78 9.42 -1.79 -1.38
CA ARG A 78 10.01 -2.47 -2.55
C ARG A 78 10.41 -3.92 -2.25
N MET A 79 10.82 -4.22 -1.02
CA MET A 79 11.19 -5.58 -0.62
C MET A 79 9.96 -6.43 -0.23
N ARG A 80 8.97 -5.82 0.42
CA ARG A 80 7.78 -6.48 0.98
C ARG A 80 6.53 -5.63 0.70
N PRO A 81 6.02 -5.60 -0.55
CA PRO A 81 4.90 -4.74 -0.93
C PRO A 81 3.56 -5.16 -0.31
N ALA A 82 3.45 -6.38 0.21
CA ALA A 82 2.26 -6.96 0.84
C ALA A 82 2.32 -6.99 2.38
N GLU A 83 3.27 -6.27 2.99
CA GLU A 83 3.46 -6.24 4.44
C GLU A 83 2.63 -5.12 5.09
N PRO A 84 1.69 -5.42 6.01
CA PRO A 84 0.79 -4.42 6.59
C PRO A 84 1.52 -3.37 7.42
N ALA A 85 2.60 -3.77 8.11
CA ALA A 85 3.42 -2.86 8.89
C ALA A 85 4.07 -1.77 8.02
N VAL A 86 4.45 -2.12 6.79
CA VAL A 86 4.98 -1.16 5.81
C VAL A 86 3.92 -0.15 5.40
N TRP A 87 2.71 -0.61 5.06
CA TRP A 87 1.62 0.30 4.69
C TRP A 87 1.25 1.26 5.82
N SER A 88 1.24 0.77 7.06
CA SER A 88 0.96 1.57 8.25
C SER A 88 1.97 2.71 8.43
N VAL A 89 3.27 2.38 8.45
CA VAL A 89 4.32 3.40 8.64
C VAL A 89 4.41 4.35 7.45
N LEU A 90 4.28 3.86 6.21
CA LEU A 90 4.29 4.71 5.02
C LEU A 90 3.08 5.64 4.96
N SER A 91 1.88 5.17 5.34
CA SER A 91 0.70 6.03 5.38
C SER A 91 0.94 7.25 6.27
N ARG A 92 1.47 7.01 7.49
CA ARG A 92 1.80 8.07 8.44
C ARG A 92 2.94 8.98 7.95
N ALA A 93 3.99 8.40 7.39
CA ALA A 93 5.14 9.14 6.88
C ALA A 93 4.79 10.03 5.69
N TYR A 94 4.05 9.50 4.70
CA TYR A 94 3.53 10.29 3.57
C TYR A 94 2.62 11.41 4.04
N HIS A 95 1.74 11.14 5.02
CA HIS A 95 0.87 12.15 5.57
C HIS A 95 1.67 13.29 6.23
N ALA A 96 2.67 12.95 7.06
CA ALA A 96 3.55 13.93 7.70
C ALA A 96 4.38 14.75 6.68
N ALA A 97 4.74 14.14 5.55
CA ALA A 97 5.43 14.80 4.42
C ALA A 97 4.49 15.59 3.49
N GLY A 98 3.17 15.66 3.77
CA GLY A 98 2.19 16.34 2.91
C GLY A 98 1.85 15.59 1.61
N ARG A 99 2.34 14.35 1.45
CA ARG A 99 2.06 13.45 0.31
C ARG A 99 0.73 12.72 0.51
N HIS A 100 -0.35 13.48 0.68
CA HIS A 100 -1.66 12.95 1.11
C HIS A 100 -2.27 11.88 0.18
N ALA A 101 -2.08 12.00 -1.14
CA ALA A 101 -2.57 11.01 -2.09
C ALA A 101 -1.85 9.65 -1.91
N ASP A 102 -0.55 9.67 -1.65
CA ASP A 102 0.23 8.44 -1.41
C ASP A 102 -0.14 7.81 -0.05
N ALA A 103 -0.37 8.64 0.96
CA ALA A 103 -0.85 8.20 2.27
C ALA A 103 -2.19 7.46 2.18
N LEU A 104 -3.11 7.99 1.37
CA LEU A 104 -4.42 7.43 1.13
C LEU A 104 -4.35 6.07 0.41
N VAL A 105 -3.47 5.92 -0.58
CA VAL A 105 -3.23 4.64 -1.27
C VAL A 105 -2.78 3.55 -0.29
N MET A 106 -1.90 3.87 0.65
CA MET A 106 -1.47 2.90 1.68
C MET A 106 -2.64 2.41 2.54
N GLN A 107 -3.56 3.30 2.92
CA GLN A 107 -4.79 2.88 3.63
C GLN A 107 -5.74 2.09 2.73
N GLY A 108 -5.77 2.38 1.42
CA GLY A 108 -6.49 1.58 0.44
C GLY A 108 -6.08 0.11 0.43
N TYR A 109 -4.78 -0.18 0.51
CA TYR A 109 -4.29 -1.56 0.63
C TYR A 109 -4.75 -2.21 1.93
N ALA A 110 -4.64 -1.50 3.06
CA ALA A 110 -5.10 -2.01 4.35
C ALA A 110 -6.62 -2.29 4.37
N LEU A 111 -7.42 -1.44 3.74
CA LEU A 111 -8.86 -1.62 3.55
C LEU A 111 -9.18 -2.89 2.74
N ASN A 112 -8.45 -3.13 1.65
CA ASN A 112 -8.70 -4.27 0.77
C ASN A 112 -8.39 -5.61 1.45
N PHE A 113 -7.21 -5.74 2.04
CA PHE A 113 -6.70 -7.02 2.56
C PHE A 113 -7.14 -7.32 3.99
N PHE A 114 -7.30 -6.29 4.82
CA PHE A 114 -7.55 -6.45 6.26
C PHE A 114 -8.82 -5.75 6.74
N HIS A 115 -9.58 -5.11 5.83
CA HIS A 115 -10.80 -4.38 6.17
C HIS A 115 -10.60 -3.30 7.24
N VAL A 116 -9.37 -2.77 7.35
CA VAL A 116 -9.08 -1.64 8.21
C VAL A 116 -9.66 -0.38 7.56
N PRO A 117 -10.56 0.37 8.23
CA PRO A 117 -11.19 1.53 7.64
C PRO A 117 -10.18 2.65 7.37
N ILE A 118 -10.46 3.45 6.33
CA ILE A 118 -9.71 4.68 6.07
C ILE A 118 -10.04 5.68 7.19
N THR A 119 -9.00 6.24 7.81
CA THR A 119 -9.10 7.18 8.93
C THR A 119 -8.46 8.53 8.64
N LEU A 120 -7.82 8.69 7.48
CA LEU A 120 -7.19 9.96 7.09
C LEU A 120 -8.25 11.05 6.90
N ASP A 121 -8.12 12.11 7.67
CA ASP A 121 -8.82 13.36 7.43
C ASP A 121 -8.04 14.17 6.38
N LEU A 122 -8.54 14.15 5.15
CA LEU A 122 -7.88 14.76 4.00
C LEU A 122 -8.68 15.97 3.51
N PRO A 123 -8.01 17.06 3.13
CA PRO A 123 -8.70 18.17 2.48
C PRO A 123 -9.28 17.69 1.15
N ALA A 124 -10.51 18.12 0.83
CA ALA A 124 -11.19 17.76 -0.41
C ALA A 124 -10.36 18.05 -1.69
N SER A 125 -9.45 19.02 -1.62
CA SER A 125 -8.52 19.34 -2.72
C SER A 125 -7.56 18.21 -3.09
N VAL A 126 -7.31 17.25 -2.19
CA VAL A 126 -6.47 16.06 -2.46
C VAL A 126 -7.25 14.97 -3.19
N LEU A 127 -8.58 14.92 -3.04
CA LEU A 127 -9.47 13.92 -3.62
C LEU A 127 -9.78 14.22 -5.09
N THR A 128 -8.72 14.41 -5.88
CA THR A 128 -8.80 14.56 -7.34
C THR A 128 -9.18 13.23 -7.99
N GLN A 129 -9.58 13.28 -9.26
CA GLN A 129 -9.86 12.08 -10.05
C GLN A 129 -8.68 11.10 -10.06
N GLU A 130 -7.45 11.62 -10.21
CA GLU A 130 -6.23 10.79 -10.19
C GLU A 130 -6.05 10.06 -8.85
N THR A 131 -6.22 10.77 -7.73
CA THR A 131 -6.13 10.18 -6.39
C THR A 131 -7.19 9.10 -6.18
N LEU A 132 -8.43 9.37 -6.60
CA LEU A 132 -9.54 8.42 -6.48
C LEU A 132 -9.33 7.19 -7.38
N ASP A 133 -8.81 7.37 -8.59
CA ASP A 133 -8.47 6.25 -9.48
C ASP A 133 -7.35 5.38 -8.86
N ARG A 134 -6.29 5.99 -8.30
CA ARG A 134 -5.24 5.25 -7.57
C ARG A 134 -5.79 4.50 -6.36
N LEU A 135 -6.67 5.14 -5.57
CA LEU A 135 -7.32 4.50 -4.42
C LEU A 135 -8.22 3.35 -4.86
N SER A 136 -8.93 3.49 -5.98
CA SER A 136 -9.80 2.45 -6.54
C SER A 136 -9.02 1.17 -6.87
N VAL A 137 -7.79 1.30 -7.37
CA VAL A 137 -6.91 0.14 -7.60
C VAL A 137 -6.42 -0.45 -6.28
N ALA A 138 -6.00 0.39 -5.32
CA ALA A 138 -5.50 -0.08 -4.03
C ALA A 138 -6.56 -0.82 -3.21
N ALA A 139 -7.78 -0.27 -3.17
CA ALA A 139 -8.93 -0.80 -2.45
C ALA A 139 -9.72 -1.87 -3.24
N GLY A 140 -9.41 -2.06 -4.52
CA GLY A 140 -10.14 -2.95 -5.42
C GLY A 140 -9.59 -4.38 -5.49
N LYS A 141 -10.42 -5.31 -5.96
CA LYS A 141 -9.98 -6.70 -6.24
C LYS A 141 -9.44 -6.80 -7.66
N ALA A 142 -8.12 -7.02 -7.80
CA ALA A 142 -7.44 -7.02 -9.10
C ALA A 142 -7.82 -8.19 -10.04
N ASN A 143 -8.40 -9.27 -9.51
CA ASN A 143 -8.66 -10.50 -10.27
C ASN A 143 -9.80 -10.39 -11.30
N TYR A 144 -10.52 -9.26 -11.31
CA TYR A 144 -11.71 -9.07 -12.15
C TYR A 144 -11.53 -8.03 -13.26
N ALA A 145 -10.30 -7.59 -13.58
CA ALA A 145 -10.09 -6.63 -14.66
C ALA A 145 -10.81 -7.07 -15.96
N PRO A 146 -11.54 -6.16 -16.66
CA PRO A 146 -11.59 -4.71 -16.46
C PRO A 146 -12.56 -4.22 -15.37
N TYR A 147 -13.26 -5.10 -14.66
CA TYR A 147 -14.24 -4.70 -13.65
C TYR A 147 -13.57 -4.12 -12.40
N ALA A 148 -13.97 -2.90 -12.07
CA ALA A 148 -13.58 -2.20 -10.86
C ALA A 148 -14.69 -2.40 -9.83
N LEU A 149 -14.57 -3.43 -8.99
CA LEU A 149 -15.59 -3.70 -7.97
C LEU A 149 -15.73 -2.57 -6.94
N SER A 150 -14.65 -1.81 -6.76
CA SER A 150 -14.54 -0.71 -5.80
C SER A 150 -13.94 0.52 -6.49
N ARG A 151 -14.68 1.11 -7.43
CA ARG A 151 -14.31 2.40 -8.03
C ARG A 151 -14.70 3.50 -7.05
N MET A 152 -13.70 4.10 -6.44
CA MET A 152 -13.85 5.11 -5.41
C MET A 152 -14.28 6.43 -6.02
N ARG A 153 -15.26 7.06 -5.36
CA ARG A 153 -15.76 8.40 -5.65
C ARG A 153 -15.80 9.20 -4.38
N TYR A 154 -15.79 10.52 -4.54
CA TYR A 154 -15.97 11.44 -3.43
C TYR A 154 -17.05 12.44 -3.77
N SER A 155 -17.99 12.65 -2.84
CA SER A 155 -18.88 13.80 -2.85
C SER A 155 -18.82 14.51 -1.49
N PRO A 156 -18.98 15.85 -1.43
CA PRO A 156 -19.05 16.55 -0.15
C PRO A 156 -20.23 16.12 0.74
N GLU A 157 -21.29 15.56 0.15
CA GLU A 157 -22.52 15.17 0.85
C GLU A 157 -22.41 13.78 1.49
N THR A 158 -21.81 12.83 0.76
CA THR A 158 -21.76 11.41 1.14
C THR A 158 -20.36 10.94 1.56
N GLY A 159 -19.32 11.73 1.28
CA GLY A 159 -17.93 11.37 1.55
C GLY A 159 -17.37 10.42 0.49
N LEU A 160 -16.45 9.54 0.91
CA LEU A 160 -15.86 8.52 0.05
C LEU A 160 -16.83 7.34 -0.08
N GLU A 161 -17.17 7.00 -1.33
CA GLU A 161 -18.05 5.89 -1.66
C GLU A 161 -17.40 4.97 -2.69
N ALA A 162 -17.66 3.67 -2.57
CA ALA A 162 -17.24 2.67 -3.54
C ALA A 162 -18.41 2.29 -4.44
N GLU A 163 -18.23 2.41 -5.75
CA GLU A 163 -19.19 1.95 -6.75
C GLU A 163 -18.57 0.87 -7.63
N SER A 164 -19.38 -0.11 -8.04
CA SER A 164 -18.95 -1.10 -9.03
C SER A 164 -19.02 -0.50 -10.43
N SER A 165 -17.92 -0.59 -11.17
CA SER A 165 -17.79 -0.04 -12.52
C SER A 165 -16.75 -0.82 -13.35
N VAL A 166 -16.20 -0.21 -14.39
CA VAL A 166 -15.10 -0.77 -15.21
C VAL A 166 -13.97 0.24 -15.35
N PHE A 167 -12.73 -0.24 -15.36
CA PHE A 167 -11.59 0.44 -15.99
C PHE A 167 -11.57 0.01 -17.45
N PHE A 168 -12.03 0.86 -18.37
CA PHE A 168 -12.08 0.49 -19.79
C PHE A 168 -11.81 1.69 -20.70
N ALA A 169 -10.96 1.46 -21.70
CA ALA A 169 -10.44 2.48 -22.60
C ALA A 169 -9.70 3.61 -21.86
N GLU A 170 -8.99 3.24 -20.80
CA GLU A 170 -8.24 4.12 -19.91
C GLU A 170 -6.95 3.44 -19.46
N PHE A 171 -5.95 4.24 -19.08
CA PHE A 171 -4.75 3.72 -18.43
C PHE A 171 -5.08 3.32 -16.99
N LEU A 172 -4.57 2.18 -16.54
CA LEU A 172 -4.62 1.84 -15.14
C LEU A 172 -3.79 2.86 -14.36
N PRO A 173 -4.35 3.42 -13.27
CA PRO A 173 -3.61 4.29 -12.38
C PRO A 173 -2.56 3.42 -11.67
N VAL A 174 -1.29 3.60 -12.04
CA VAL A 174 -0.16 2.87 -11.47
C VAL A 174 0.78 3.84 -10.76
N SER A 175 1.48 3.34 -9.73
CA SER A 175 2.53 4.10 -9.06
C SER A 175 3.63 4.52 -10.05
N GLN A 176 4.20 5.70 -9.90
CA GLN A 176 5.13 6.32 -10.86
C GLN A 176 6.37 5.47 -11.22
N HIS A 177 6.77 4.55 -10.34
CA HIS A 177 7.91 3.65 -10.57
C HIS A 177 7.55 2.44 -11.47
N ILE A 178 6.28 2.22 -11.80
CA ILE A 178 5.81 1.15 -12.67
C ILE A 178 5.77 1.68 -14.10
N THR A 179 6.62 1.14 -14.96
CA THR A 179 6.71 1.49 -16.38
C THR A 179 6.86 0.22 -17.25
N PRO A 180 6.17 0.11 -18.40
CA PRO A 180 5.21 1.07 -18.95
C PRO A 180 3.86 1.05 -18.21
N ALA A 181 3.09 2.14 -18.32
CA ALA A 181 1.72 2.16 -17.84
C ALA A 181 0.86 1.12 -18.60
N TYR A 182 -0.04 0.45 -17.89
CA TYR A 182 -0.95 -0.52 -18.49
C TYR A 182 -2.21 0.17 -19.02
N TYR A 183 -2.66 -0.19 -20.22
CA TYR A 183 -3.90 0.29 -20.79
C TYR A 183 -4.95 -0.83 -20.77
N VAL A 184 -6.15 -0.53 -20.27
CA VAL A 184 -7.22 -1.53 -20.21
C VAL A 184 -8.09 -1.45 -21.46
N ALA A 185 -8.10 -2.55 -22.21
CA ALA A 185 -8.90 -2.69 -23.42
C ALA A 185 -9.47 -4.11 -23.53
N ALA A 186 -10.41 -4.30 -24.45
CA ALA A 186 -10.89 -5.61 -24.84
C ALA A 186 -10.23 -6.02 -26.16
N TYR A 187 -9.76 -7.27 -26.22
CA TYR A 187 -9.37 -7.88 -27.47
C TYR A 187 -10.62 -8.18 -28.31
N ALA A 188 -10.62 -7.78 -29.58
CA ALA A 188 -11.69 -8.06 -30.51
C ALA A 188 -11.23 -9.13 -31.50
N GLU A 189 -11.55 -10.40 -31.24
CA GLU A 189 -11.32 -11.45 -32.23
C GLU A 189 -12.56 -11.60 -33.11
N GLN A 190 -12.45 -11.21 -34.38
CA GLN A 190 -13.49 -11.37 -35.42
C GLN A 190 -14.86 -10.70 -35.12
N GLU A 191 -14.94 -9.80 -34.13
CA GLU A 191 -16.15 -9.02 -33.83
C GLU A 191 -16.20 -7.68 -34.58
N VAL A 192 -17.40 -7.11 -34.69
CA VAL A 192 -17.59 -5.75 -35.25
C VAL A 192 -16.84 -4.73 -34.39
N LEU A 193 -16.05 -3.89 -35.05
CA LEU A 193 -15.31 -2.80 -34.39
C LEU A 193 -16.27 -1.95 -33.56
N GLY A 194 -15.94 -1.76 -32.29
CA GLY A 194 -16.72 -0.94 -31.36
C GLY A 194 -17.76 -1.68 -30.54
N ASN A 195 -18.08 -2.95 -30.83
CA ASN A 195 -19.06 -3.71 -30.04
C ASN A 195 -18.70 -3.79 -28.55
N LYS A 196 -17.46 -4.18 -28.23
CA LYS A 196 -16.98 -4.23 -26.84
C LYS A 196 -16.96 -2.85 -26.19
N HIS A 197 -16.63 -1.80 -26.96
CA HIS A 197 -16.63 -0.43 -26.45
C HIS A 197 -18.04 0.04 -26.09
N TRP A 198 -19.02 -0.23 -26.96
CA TRP A 198 -20.42 0.05 -26.69
C TRP A 198 -20.92 -0.74 -25.48
N LEU A 199 -20.66 -2.04 -25.42
CA LEU A 199 -21.05 -2.90 -24.30
C LEU A 199 -20.49 -2.39 -22.97
N MET A 200 -19.18 -2.13 -22.89
CA MET A 200 -18.53 -1.69 -21.66
C MET A 200 -19.06 -0.35 -21.17
N ASN A 201 -19.34 0.59 -22.08
CA ASN A 201 -19.96 1.86 -21.71
C ASN A 201 -21.43 1.71 -21.30
N ALA A 202 -22.17 0.79 -21.93
CA ALA A 202 -23.56 0.51 -21.56
C ALA A 202 -23.68 -0.10 -20.17
N ILE A 203 -22.74 -0.95 -19.76
CA ILE A 203 -22.77 -1.63 -18.45
C ILE A 203 -22.05 -0.88 -17.32
N ARG A 204 -21.33 0.20 -17.63
CA ARG A 204 -20.41 0.90 -16.69
C ARG A 204 -21.05 1.30 -15.36
N ASN A 205 -22.34 1.63 -15.38
CA ASN A 205 -23.10 2.08 -14.21
C ASN A 205 -24.34 1.20 -13.97
N THR A 206 -24.38 -0.02 -14.51
CA THR A 206 -25.53 -0.91 -14.34
C THR A 206 -25.57 -1.43 -12.90
N PRO A 207 -26.70 -1.30 -12.18
CA PRO A 207 -26.84 -1.87 -10.85
C PRO A 207 -26.58 -3.38 -10.85
N GLY A 208 -25.90 -3.89 -9.81
CA GLY A 208 -25.58 -5.32 -9.71
C GLY A 208 -24.42 -5.77 -10.60
N LEU A 209 -23.65 -4.87 -11.21
CA LEU A 209 -22.46 -5.24 -12.01
C LEU A 209 -21.50 -6.15 -11.23
N ALA A 210 -21.25 -5.84 -9.95
CA ALA A 210 -20.37 -6.65 -9.09
C ALA A 210 -20.91 -8.05 -8.74
N GLU A 211 -22.22 -8.28 -8.85
CA GLU A 211 -22.83 -9.58 -8.57
C GLU A 211 -22.69 -10.56 -9.75
N ASN A 212 -22.36 -10.04 -10.94
CA ASN A 212 -22.28 -10.79 -12.19
C ASN A 212 -20.85 -11.05 -12.66
N VAL A 213 -19.86 -10.77 -11.79
CA VAL A 213 -18.43 -10.89 -12.07
C VAL A 213 -17.82 -11.94 -11.15
N GLY A 214 -17.96 -13.20 -11.56
CA GLY A 214 -17.31 -14.37 -10.94
C GLY A 214 -18.21 -15.19 -10.05
#